data_AF-A0A1Q3ETD8-F1
#
_entry.id   AF-A0A1Q3ETD8-F1
#
_cell.length_a   1.000
_cell.length_b   1.000
_cell.length_c   1.000
_cell.angle_alpha   90.00
_cell.angle_beta   90.00
_cell.angle_gamma   90.00
#
_symmetry.space_group_name_H-M   'P 1'
#
loop_
_entity.id
_entity.type
_entity.pdbx_description
1 polymer ?
#
loop_
_entity_poly.entity_id
_entity_poly.type
_entity_poly.pdbx_seq_one_letter_code
_entity_poly.pdbx_strand_id
1 'polypeptide(L)'
;MNRDEQCARAVNWQDFSTSENFYGSICLHSICMYANAAIGTPCIIDNTTYTDVGLNGQLYTTVVIRDNCHSPDLYCGQDSLLCEQSKSLGSPCQIDQECEERNCVVGICAVPPETPLRVAPWQYAVTAMCILGAMVATCLMLTLLHKRHRLLRYRELREYYMEQLRLRRSIIELHSAAATTTIFDTKQK
;
A
#
# COMPACT_ATOMS: atom_id res chain seq x y z
N MET A 1 29.08 -8.64 10.52
CA MET A 1 28.15 -7.68 11.19
C MET A 1 28.11 -6.42 10.34
N ASN A 2 27.00 -6.20 9.62
CA ASN A 2 26.86 -5.10 8.66
C ASN A 2 26.95 -3.74 9.37
N ARG A 3 28.00 -2.97 9.09
CA ARG A 3 28.35 -1.67 9.72
C ARG A 3 28.84 -0.67 8.67
N ASP A 4 28.38 -0.84 7.44
CA ASP A 4 28.83 -0.04 6.30
C ASP A 4 28.53 1.45 6.49
N GLU A 5 27.48 1.78 7.23
CA GLU A 5 27.10 3.15 7.58
C GLU A 5 28.16 3.89 8.42
N GLN A 6 29.10 3.15 9.02
CA GLN A 6 30.21 3.69 9.80
C GLN A 6 31.40 4.07 8.91
N CYS A 7 31.39 3.67 7.64
CA CYS A 7 32.45 3.93 6.69
C CYS A 7 32.27 5.27 5.97
N ALA A 8 33.39 5.87 5.56
CA ALA A 8 33.37 7.08 4.75
C ALA A 8 32.85 6.77 3.34
N ARG A 9 32.05 7.67 2.77
CA ARG A 9 31.51 7.53 1.41
C ARG A 9 32.63 7.57 0.36
N ALA A 10 32.47 6.81 -0.72
CA ALA A 10 33.40 6.87 -1.85
C ALA A 10 33.28 8.23 -2.59
N VAL A 11 34.36 8.70 -3.21
CA VAL A 11 34.38 9.98 -3.96
C VAL A 11 33.38 9.96 -5.12
N ASN A 12 33.27 8.83 -5.83
CA ASN A 12 32.34 8.60 -6.93
C ASN A 12 31.24 7.59 -6.52
N TRP A 13 30.66 7.79 -5.33
CA TRP A 13 29.72 6.82 -4.76
C TRP A 13 28.51 6.52 -5.66
N GLN A 14 28.12 7.43 -6.55
CA GLN A 14 26.97 7.23 -7.44
C GLN A 14 27.15 6.02 -8.37
N ASP A 15 28.39 5.72 -8.77
CA ASP A 15 28.70 4.62 -9.68
C ASP A 15 28.76 3.26 -8.96
N PHE A 16 28.97 3.27 -7.64
CA PHE A 16 29.22 2.09 -6.82
C PHE A 16 28.11 1.83 -5.79
N SER A 17 27.15 2.75 -5.63
CA SER A 17 26.12 2.63 -4.60
C SER A 17 25.09 1.56 -4.99
N THR A 18 24.92 0.57 -4.13
CA THR A 18 23.91 -0.48 -4.28
C THR A 18 23.11 -0.65 -2.99
N SER A 19 22.10 -1.50 -2.99
CA SER A 19 21.35 -1.88 -1.78
C SER A 19 22.19 -2.68 -0.77
N GLU A 20 23.36 -3.18 -1.19
CA GLU A 20 24.23 -4.03 -0.37
C GLU A 20 25.36 -3.26 0.31
N ASN A 21 25.48 -1.96 0.06
CA ASN A 21 26.56 -1.12 0.57
C ASN A 21 26.06 0.26 1.02
N PHE A 22 26.94 1.03 1.66
CA PHE A 22 26.65 2.41 2.06
C PHE A 22 27.38 3.39 1.16
N TYR A 23 26.70 3.90 0.13
CA TYR A 23 27.28 4.86 -0.83
C TYR A 23 28.62 4.37 -1.40
N GLY A 24 28.67 3.11 -1.85
CA GLY A 24 29.86 2.45 -2.40
C GLY A 24 30.91 2.03 -1.37
N SER A 25 30.71 2.31 -0.08
CA SER A 25 31.56 1.84 1.00
C SER A 25 30.97 0.58 1.64
N ILE A 26 31.84 -0.36 2.00
CA ILE A 26 31.48 -1.65 2.58
C ILE A 26 32.42 -1.99 3.73
N CYS A 27 31.87 -2.61 4.78
CA CYS A 27 32.63 -3.11 5.91
C CYS A 27 32.78 -4.64 5.80
N LEU A 28 34.00 -5.10 5.52
CA LEU A 28 34.36 -6.51 5.44
C LEU A 28 35.41 -6.82 6.51
N HIS A 29 35.21 -7.88 7.31
CA HIS A 29 36.09 -8.23 8.42
C HIS A 29 36.33 -7.08 9.43
N SER A 30 35.33 -6.22 9.63
CA SER A 30 35.44 -4.99 10.44
C SER A 30 36.43 -3.95 9.90
N ILE A 31 36.75 -4.00 8.62
CA ILE A 31 37.59 -3.03 7.92
C ILE A 31 36.75 -2.32 6.87
N CYS A 32 36.72 -0.98 6.92
CA CYS A 32 36.06 -0.16 5.92
C CYS A 32 36.88 -0.13 4.63
N MET A 33 36.23 -0.42 3.51
CA MET A 33 36.79 -0.35 2.16
C MET A 33 35.70 0.02 1.15
N TYR A 34 36.06 0.07 -0.14
CA TYR A 34 35.11 0.39 -1.21
C TYR A 34 34.76 -0.85 -2.02
N ALA A 35 33.50 -0.95 -2.44
CA ALA A 35 32.98 -1.99 -3.31
C ALA A 35 33.23 -1.62 -4.79
N ASN A 36 34.51 -1.52 -5.16
CA ASN A 36 34.95 -1.05 -6.47
C ASN A 36 35.98 -1.98 -7.14
N ALA A 37 36.09 -3.23 -6.68
CA ALA A 37 36.99 -4.19 -7.30
C ALA A 37 36.47 -4.57 -8.71
N ALA A 38 37.35 -4.46 -9.69
CA ALA A 38 37.04 -4.69 -11.10
C ALA A 38 37.13 -6.17 -11.46
N ILE A 39 36.59 -6.54 -12.62
CA ILE A 39 36.64 -7.90 -13.15
C ILE A 39 38.07 -8.45 -13.20
N GLY A 40 38.25 -9.69 -12.75
CA GLY A 40 39.54 -10.39 -12.70
C GLY A 40 40.52 -9.88 -11.63
N THR A 41 40.13 -8.90 -10.80
CA THR A 41 40.95 -8.45 -9.68
C THR A 41 40.68 -9.26 -8.41
N PRO A 42 41.67 -9.40 -7.50
CA PRO A 42 41.46 -10.07 -6.22
C PRO A 42 40.38 -9.38 -5.39
N CYS A 43 39.50 -10.19 -4.81
CA CYS A 43 38.41 -9.72 -3.97
C CYS A 43 38.48 -10.29 -2.55
N ILE A 44 37.79 -9.60 -1.64
CA ILE A 44 37.71 -9.93 -0.23
C ILE A 44 36.29 -10.42 0.03
N ILE A 45 36.16 -11.62 0.60
CA ILE A 45 34.88 -12.21 0.99
C ILE A 45 34.75 -12.13 2.50
N ASP A 46 33.60 -11.67 2.98
CA ASP A 46 33.18 -11.79 4.38
C ASP A 46 31.94 -12.70 4.43
N ASN A 47 32.09 -13.85 5.08
CA ASN A 47 31.02 -14.82 5.25
C ASN A 47 30.54 -14.82 6.70
N THR A 48 29.31 -14.36 6.92
CA THR A 48 28.67 -14.35 8.24
C THR A 48 27.51 -15.34 8.26
N THR A 49 27.62 -16.37 9.09
CA THR A 49 26.55 -17.32 9.37
C THR A 49 25.67 -16.84 10.52
N TYR A 50 24.38 -16.67 10.25
CA TYR A 50 23.35 -16.36 11.22
C TYR A 50 22.56 -17.63 11.54
N THR A 51 22.42 -17.95 12.81
CA THR A 51 21.56 -19.04 13.28
C THR A 51 20.41 -18.44 14.07
N ASP A 52 19.18 -18.68 13.61
CA ASP A 52 17.96 -18.24 14.30
C ASP A 52 17.12 -19.46 14.71
N VAL A 53 16.28 -19.29 15.73
CA VAL A 53 15.35 -20.33 16.21
C VAL A 53 13.99 -20.06 15.57
N GLY A 54 13.60 -20.94 14.64
CA GLY A 54 12.30 -20.89 13.99
C GLY A 54 11.14 -21.15 14.96
N LEU A 55 9.92 -20.86 14.51
CA LEU A 55 8.68 -20.95 15.29
C LEU A 55 8.44 -22.33 15.94
N ASN A 56 9.02 -23.39 15.38
CA ASN A 56 8.89 -24.77 15.85
C ASN A 56 10.07 -25.22 16.74
N GLY A 57 10.94 -24.29 17.17
CA GLY A 57 12.19 -24.62 17.88
C GLY A 57 13.28 -25.22 16.99
N GLN A 58 13.05 -25.29 15.67
CA GLN A 58 14.06 -25.72 14.71
C GLN A 58 15.07 -24.60 14.45
N LEU A 59 16.36 -24.94 14.43
CA LEU A 59 17.40 -23.99 14.07
C LEU A 59 17.39 -23.76 12.55
N TYR A 60 17.30 -22.50 12.15
CA TYR A 60 17.43 -22.05 10.78
C TYR A 60 18.76 -21.31 10.62
N THR A 61 19.61 -21.80 9.73
CA THR A 61 20.92 -21.22 9.48
C THR A 61 20.88 -20.49 8.14
N THR A 62 21.14 -19.18 8.17
CA THR A 62 21.29 -18.34 6.98
C THR A 62 22.73 -17.90 6.85
N VAL A 63 23.33 -18.11 5.69
CA VAL A 63 24.70 -17.71 5.40
C VAL A 63 24.63 -16.46 4.54
N VAL A 64 25.14 -15.34 5.05
CA VAL A 64 25.21 -14.07 4.31
C VAL A 64 26.65 -13.86 3.89
N ILE A 65 26.86 -13.84 2.58
CA ILE A 65 28.17 -13.65 1.97
C ILE A 65 28.19 -12.24 1.38
N ARG A 66 29.29 -11.52 1.60
CA ARG A 66 29.51 -10.16 1.14
C ARG A 66 30.90 -10.03 0.53
N ASP A 67 31.03 -9.18 -0.47
CA ASP A 67 32.30 -8.95 -1.14
C ASP A 67 32.47 -7.50 -1.61
N ASN A 68 33.70 -7.14 -2.00
CA ASN A 68 34.05 -5.80 -2.48
C ASN A 68 34.05 -5.67 -4.01
N CYS A 69 33.50 -6.64 -4.74
CA CYS A 69 33.34 -6.53 -6.19
C CYS A 69 32.28 -5.49 -6.54
N HIS A 70 32.35 -4.97 -7.77
CA HIS A 70 31.37 -4.01 -8.26
C HIS A 70 30.03 -4.70 -8.55
N SER A 71 29.10 -4.62 -7.59
CA SER A 71 27.72 -5.08 -7.75
C SER A 71 26.89 -4.11 -8.61
N PRO A 72 25.86 -4.58 -9.35
CA PRO A 72 25.37 -5.97 -9.43
C PRO A 72 26.09 -6.84 -10.46
N ASP A 73 26.94 -6.25 -11.30
CA ASP A 73 27.50 -6.91 -12.48
C ASP A 73 28.59 -7.93 -12.12
N LEU A 74 29.24 -7.79 -10.97
CA LEU A 74 30.31 -8.68 -10.53
C LEU A 74 30.01 -9.32 -9.17
N TYR A 75 30.61 -10.49 -8.95
CA TYR A 75 30.64 -11.19 -7.66
C TYR A 75 32.03 -11.76 -7.40
N CYS A 76 32.36 -12.04 -6.13
CA CYS A 76 33.62 -12.69 -5.79
C CYS A 76 33.51 -14.21 -5.84
N GLY A 77 34.27 -14.86 -6.72
CA GLY A 77 34.31 -16.33 -6.80
C GLY A 77 34.90 -16.92 -5.51
N GLN A 78 34.20 -17.87 -4.87
CA GLN A 78 34.67 -18.46 -3.62
C GLN A 78 35.97 -19.25 -3.77
N ASP A 79 36.14 -19.93 -4.91
CA ASP A 79 37.33 -20.74 -5.18
C ASP A 79 38.45 -19.93 -5.81
N SER A 80 38.12 -19.00 -6.71
CA SER A 80 39.09 -18.20 -7.46
C SER A 80 39.61 -17.00 -6.66
N LEU A 81 38.80 -16.47 -5.73
CA LEU A 81 39.01 -15.20 -5.02
C LEU A 81 39.23 -14.02 -5.98
N LEU A 82 38.61 -14.07 -7.16
CA LEU A 82 38.61 -13.02 -8.17
C LEU A 82 37.18 -12.53 -8.43
N CYS A 83 37.04 -11.25 -8.80
CA CYS A 83 35.77 -10.73 -9.25
C CYS A 83 35.41 -11.32 -10.62
N GLU A 84 34.30 -12.05 -10.68
CA GLU A 84 33.75 -12.69 -11.86
C GLU A 84 32.44 -12.02 -12.27
N GLN A 85 32.01 -12.26 -13.51
CA GLN A 85 30.78 -11.68 -14.04
C GLN A 85 29.55 -12.38 -13.47
N SER A 86 28.63 -11.62 -12.88
CA SER A 86 27.31 -12.10 -12.44
C SER A 86 26.52 -12.72 -13.58
N LYS A 87 25.68 -13.69 -13.21
CA LYS A 87 24.90 -14.53 -14.09
C LYS A 87 23.49 -13.98 -14.23
N SER A 88 23.01 -13.95 -15.47
CA SER A 88 21.65 -13.54 -15.81
C SER A 88 20.59 -14.55 -15.35
N LEU A 89 19.34 -14.09 -15.28
CA LEU A 89 18.18 -14.93 -14.97
C LEU A 89 18.11 -16.20 -15.84
N GLY A 90 17.82 -17.34 -15.22
CA GLY A 90 17.78 -18.65 -15.87
C GLY A 90 19.14 -19.36 -16.01
N SER A 91 20.24 -18.70 -15.66
CA SER A 91 21.58 -19.30 -15.67
C SER A 91 21.81 -20.21 -14.45
N PRO A 92 22.64 -21.25 -14.56
CA PRO A 92 22.96 -22.13 -13.44
C PRO A 92 23.85 -21.42 -12.41
N CYS A 93 23.49 -21.52 -11.14
CA CYS A 93 24.20 -20.92 -10.01
C CYS A 93 24.35 -21.92 -8.85
N GLN A 94 25.30 -21.69 -7.95
CA GLN A 94 25.42 -22.44 -6.69
C GLN A 94 25.07 -21.59 -5.48
N ILE A 95 25.44 -20.31 -5.51
CA ILE A 95 25.14 -19.34 -4.45
C ILE A 95 24.39 -18.12 -5.01
N ASP A 96 23.63 -17.46 -4.14
CA ASP A 96 22.83 -16.27 -4.48
C ASP A 96 23.65 -15.17 -5.14
N GLN A 97 24.87 -14.93 -4.64
CA GLN A 97 25.75 -13.87 -5.14
C GLN A 97 26.15 -14.01 -6.60
N GLU A 98 26.15 -15.22 -7.17
CA GLU A 98 26.48 -15.43 -8.58
C GLU A 98 25.44 -14.79 -9.50
N CYS A 99 24.23 -14.50 -9.03
CA CYS A 99 23.15 -13.98 -9.84
C CYS A 99 23.10 -12.44 -9.77
N GLU A 100 22.76 -11.79 -10.87
CA GLU A 100 22.54 -10.33 -10.92
C GLU A 100 21.48 -9.86 -9.90
N GLU A 101 20.40 -10.64 -9.76
CA GLU A 101 19.33 -10.38 -8.79
C GLU A 101 19.57 -11.01 -7.40
N ARG A 102 20.79 -11.51 -7.15
CA ARG A 102 21.22 -12.06 -5.86
C ARG A 102 20.29 -13.14 -5.30
N ASN A 103 19.79 -14.00 -6.17
CA ASN A 103 18.81 -15.02 -5.81
C ASN A 103 18.98 -16.28 -6.68
N CYS A 104 19.50 -17.33 -6.06
CA CYS A 104 19.76 -18.64 -6.65
C CYS A 104 18.80 -19.67 -6.07
N VAL A 105 17.78 -20.05 -6.85
CA VAL A 105 16.73 -20.96 -6.40
C VAL A 105 16.83 -22.26 -7.18
N VAL A 106 17.06 -23.37 -6.46
CA VAL A 106 17.19 -24.72 -7.07
C VAL A 106 18.30 -24.74 -8.14
N GLY A 107 19.41 -24.04 -7.87
CA GLY A 107 20.59 -23.99 -8.74
C GLY A 107 20.42 -23.15 -10.00
N ILE A 108 19.39 -22.30 -10.07
CA ILE A 108 19.13 -21.40 -11.20
C ILE A 108 18.86 -19.98 -10.69
N CYS A 109 19.41 -18.97 -11.37
CA CYS A 109 19.14 -17.57 -11.08
C CYS A 109 17.67 -17.25 -11.34
N ALA A 110 16.95 -16.82 -10.32
CA ALA A 110 15.53 -16.54 -10.38
C ALA A 110 15.23 -15.16 -9.78
N VAL A 111 14.02 -14.66 -10.04
CA VAL A 111 13.60 -13.37 -9.50
C VAL A 111 13.33 -13.48 -7.99
N PRO A 112 13.88 -12.59 -7.14
CA PRO A 112 13.71 -12.69 -5.71
C PRO A 112 12.25 -12.46 -5.31
N PRO A 113 11.78 -13.13 -4.24
CA PRO A 113 10.38 -13.03 -3.79
C PRO A 113 10.02 -11.63 -3.25
N GLU A 114 11.01 -10.81 -2.89
CA GLU A 114 10.83 -9.43 -2.43
C GLU A 114 10.61 -8.42 -3.57
N THR A 115 10.68 -8.87 -4.84
CA THR A 115 10.38 -7.98 -5.97
C THR A 115 8.94 -7.47 -5.88
N PRO A 116 8.71 -6.15 -6.10
CA PRO A 116 7.38 -5.59 -6.03
C PRO A 116 6.50 -6.31 -7.04
N LEU A 117 5.47 -7.00 -6.54
CA LEU A 117 4.54 -7.79 -7.36
C LEU A 117 4.06 -6.92 -8.52
N ARG A 118 4.56 -7.19 -9.73
CA ARG A 118 4.09 -6.56 -10.96
C ARG A 118 2.71 -7.14 -11.23
N VAL A 119 1.70 -6.56 -10.59
CA VAL A 119 0.31 -6.92 -10.82
C VAL A 119 -0.03 -6.63 -12.28
N ALA A 120 -0.71 -7.59 -12.90
CA ALA A 120 -1.02 -7.48 -14.32
C ALA A 120 -1.98 -6.31 -14.55
N PRO A 121 -1.88 -5.57 -15.68
CA PRO A 121 -2.70 -4.38 -15.93
C PRO A 121 -4.21 -4.61 -15.80
N TRP A 122 -4.69 -5.82 -16.09
CA TRP A 122 -6.10 -6.18 -15.95
C TRP A 122 -6.58 -6.13 -14.50
N GLN A 123 -5.72 -6.43 -13.53
CA GLN A 123 -6.07 -6.42 -12.11
C GLN A 123 -6.44 -5.00 -11.69
N TYR A 124 -5.63 -4.00 -12.07
CA TYR A 124 -5.95 -2.59 -11.82
C TYR A 124 -7.27 -2.15 -12.44
N ALA A 125 -7.57 -2.60 -13.67
CA ALA A 125 -8.82 -2.26 -14.34
C ALA A 125 -10.04 -2.81 -13.56
N VAL A 126 -9.97 -4.05 -13.08
CA VAL A 126 -11.03 -4.65 -12.26
C VAL A 126 -11.20 -3.91 -10.94
N THR A 127 -10.12 -3.60 -10.23
CA THR A 127 -10.20 -2.88 -8.95
C THR A 127 -10.81 -1.49 -9.14
N ALA A 128 -10.40 -0.77 -10.19
CA ALA A 128 -10.94 0.54 -10.51
C ALA A 128 -12.45 0.49 -10.81
N MET A 129 -12.90 -0.50 -11.60
CA MET A 129 -14.33 -0.68 -11.87
C MET A 129 -15.13 -1.00 -10.60
N CYS A 130 -14.62 -1.84 -9.71
CA CYS A 130 -15.28 -2.15 -8.44
C CYS A 130 -15.43 -0.91 -7.55
N ILE A 131 -14.37 -0.11 -7.44
CA ILE A 131 -14.36 1.13 -6.64
C ILE A 131 -15.38 2.14 -7.20
N LEU A 132 -15.39 2.35 -8.52
CA LEU A 132 -16.36 3.23 -9.18
C LEU A 132 -17.80 2.72 -9.04
N GLY A 133 -18.02 1.40 -9.17
CA GLY A 133 -19.32 0.77 -8.97
C GLY A 133 -19.86 1.00 -7.56
N ALA A 134 -19.02 0.83 -6.53
CA ALA A 134 -19.40 1.09 -5.14
C ALA A 134 -19.74 2.56 -4.88
N MET A 135 -18.97 3.49 -5.45
CA MET A 135 -19.27 4.93 -5.37
C MET A 135 -20.62 5.28 -6.02
N VAL A 136 -20.89 4.78 -7.23
CA VAL A 136 -22.17 5.02 -7.90
C VAL A 136 -23.33 4.41 -7.12
N ALA A 137 -23.19 3.18 -6.63
CA ALA A 137 -24.22 2.50 -5.86
C ALA A 137 -24.57 3.25 -4.55
N THR A 138 -23.55 3.70 -3.81
CA THR A 138 -23.75 4.47 -2.57
C THR A 138 -24.40 5.82 -2.84
N CYS A 139 -23.98 6.55 -3.88
CA CYS A 139 -24.63 7.79 -4.30
C CYS A 139 -26.11 7.55 -4.67
N LEU A 140 -26.41 6.55 -5.50
CA LEU A 140 -27.78 6.22 -5.88
C LEU A 140 -28.64 5.87 -4.66
N MET A 141 -28.15 5.01 -3.76
CA MET A 141 -28.85 4.64 -2.53
C MET A 141 -29.18 5.88 -1.68
N LEU A 142 -28.21 6.77 -1.46
CA LEU A 142 -28.41 8.01 -0.71
C LEU A 142 -29.44 8.93 -1.39
N THR A 143 -29.40 9.07 -2.72
CA THR A 143 -30.39 9.89 -3.43
C THR A 143 -31.80 9.34 -3.31
N LEU A 144 -31.98 8.03 -3.38
CA LEU A 144 -33.29 7.40 -3.22
C LEU A 144 -33.82 7.56 -1.79
N LEU A 145 -32.96 7.36 -0.78
CA LEU A 145 -33.31 7.60 0.62
C LEU A 145 -33.70 9.05 0.86
N HIS A 146 -32.93 10.02 0.35
CA HIS A 146 -33.26 11.45 0.43
C HIS A 146 -34.59 11.77 -0.24
N LYS A 147 -34.85 11.23 -1.44
CA LYS A 147 -36.13 11.42 -2.14
C LYS A 147 -37.29 10.85 -1.34
N ARG A 148 -37.16 9.63 -0.81
CA ARG A 148 -38.18 8.99 0.02
C ARG A 148 -38.47 9.82 1.28
N HIS A 149 -37.42 10.29 1.96
CA HIS A 149 -37.57 11.11 3.16
C HIS A 149 -38.22 12.47 2.86
N ARG A 150 -37.85 13.13 1.75
CA ARG A 150 -38.53 14.37 1.31
C ARG A 150 -40.01 14.14 1.03
N LEU A 151 -40.37 13.05 0.36
CA LEU A 151 -41.77 12.71 0.08
C LEU A 151 -42.59 12.47 1.35
N LEU A 152 -42.02 11.80 2.35
CA LEU A 152 -42.69 11.60 3.65
C LEU A 152 -42.94 12.93 4.36
N ARG A 153 -41.92 13.80 4.46
CA ARG A 153 -42.07 15.14 5.03
C ARG A 153 -43.11 15.99 4.29
N TYR A 154 -43.17 15.91 2.97
CA TYR A 154 -44.20 16.64 2.19
C TYR A 154 -45.62 16.13 2.48
N ARG A 155 -45.79 14.83 2.75
CA ARG A 155 -47.09 14.26 3.13
C ARG A 155 -47.51 14.73 4.51
N GLU A 156 -46.62 14.63 5.50
CA GLU A 156 -46.86 15.12 6.86
C GLU A 156 -47.22 16.61 6.85
N LEU A 157 -46.44 17.44 6.15
CA LEU A 157 -46.70 18.88 6.06
C LEU A 157 -48.08 19.17 5.43
N ARG A 158 -48.46 18.43 4.39
CA ARG A 158 -49.79 18.56 3.76
C ARG A 158 -50.91 18.18 4.72
N GLU A 159 -50.75 17.12 5.50
CA GLU A 159 -51.71 16.70 6.52
C GLU A 159 -51.85 17.79 7.61
N TYR A 160 -50.73 18.30 8.14
CA TYR A 160 -50.73 19.42 9.10
C TYR A 160 -51.46 20.66 8.56
N TYR A 161 -51.23 21.04 7.30
CA TYR A 161 -51.93 22.18 6.69
C TYR A 161 -53.43 21.94 6.54
N MET A 162 -53.84 20.73 6.16
CA MET A 162 -55.26 20.37 6.03
C MET A 162 -55.97 20.40 7.38
N GLU A 163 -55.33 19.92 8.45
CA GLU A 163 -55.85 20.00 9.81
C GLU A 163 -56.01 21.46 10.27
N GLN A 164 -54.99 22.30 10.06
CA GLN A 164 -55.05 23.72 10.38
C GLN A 164 -56.18 24.46 9.64
N LEU A 165 -56.35 24.18 8.34
CA LEU A 165 -57.45 24.75 7.55
C LEU A 165 -58.82 24.29 8.06
N ARG A 166 -58.94 23.02 8.44
CA ARG A 166 -60.19 22.47 9.01
C ARG A 166 -60.54 23.15 10.33
N LEU A 167 -59.57 23.28 11.24
CA LEU A 167 -59.76 23.96 12.54
C LEU A 167 -60.16 25.42 12.37
N ARG A 168 -59.49 26.15 11.45
CA ARG A 168 -59.84 27.55 11.14
C ARG A 168 -61.27 27.67 10.60
N ARG A 169 -61.68 26.78 9.68
CA ARG A 169 -63.05 26.76 9.15
C ARG A 169 -64.09 26.50 10.25
N SER A 170 -63.86 25.51 11.11
CA SER A 170 -64.79 25.22 12.21
C SER A 170 -64.95 26.37 13.21
N ILE A 171 -63.87 27.12 13.48
CA ILE A 171 -63.92 28.31 14.35
C ILE A 171 -64.75 29.43 13.69
N ILE A 172 -64.55 29.69 12.39
CA ILE A 172 -65.32 30.69 11.65
C ILE A 172 -66.81 30.32 11.62
N GLU A 173 -67.13 29.06 11.35
CA GLU A 173 -68.51 28.55 11.38
C GLU A 173 -69.16 28.76 12.75
N LEU A 174 -68.47 28.39 13.84
CA LEU A 174 -68.95 28.59 15.21
C LEU A 174 -69.19 30.08 15.54
N HIS A 175 -68.25 30.96 15.18
CA HIS A 175 -68.42 32.41 15.38
C HIS A 175 -69.55 32.99 14.52
N SER A 176 -69.71 32.53 13.28
CA SER A 176 -70.79 33.00 12.42
C SER A 176 -72.17 32.59 12.96
N ALA A 177 -72.29 31.37 13.47
CA ALA A 177 -73.51 30.86 14.11
C ALA A 177 -73.84 31.64 15.40
N ALA A 178 -72.84 31.88 16.26
CA ALA A 178 -73.00 32.69 17.46
C ALA A 178 -73.35 34.16 17.14
N ALA A 179 -72.75 34.75 16.11
CA ALA A 179 -73.09 36.10 15.67
C ALA A 179 -74.56 36.17 15.21
N THR A 180 -75.04 35.21 14.43
CA THR A 180 -76.45 35.17 14.02
C THR A 180 -77.40 35.09 15.21
N THR A 181 -77.14 34.24 16.21
CA THR A 181 -78.02 34.13 17.39
C THR A 181 -78.10 35.43 18.19
N THR A 182 -76.98 36.14 18.39
CA THR A 182 -76.99 37.44 19.09
C THR A 182 -77.78 38.53 18.38
N ILE A 183 -77.81 38.51 17.03
CA ILE A 183 -78.60 39.46 16.23
C ILE A 183 -80.10 39.16 16.36
N PHE A 184 -80.50 37.89 16.45
CA PHE A 184 -81.91 37.53 16.70
C PHE A 184 -82.36 37.95 18.10
N ASP A 185 -81.54 37.73 19.14
CA ASP A 185 -81.87 38.15 20.51
C ASP A 185 -81.99 39.68 20.66
N THR A 186 -81.24 40.47 19.88
CA THR A 186 -81.32 41.94 19.92
C THR A 186 -82.50 42.51 19.14
N LYS A 187 -83.09 41.78 18.19
CA LYS A 187 -84.29 42.20 17.45
C LYS A 187 -85.61 41.86 18.15
N GLN A 188 -85.59 41.03 19.19
CA GLN A 188 -86.78 40.55 19.89
C GLN A 188 -87.08 41.34 21.18
N LYS A 189 -86.39 42.45 21.41
CA LYS A 189 -86.53 43.35 22.57
C LYS A 189 -86.84 44.77 22.11
#